data_AF-K9XD00-F1
#
_entry.id   AF-K9XD00-F1
#
_cell.length_a   1.000
_cell.length_b   1.000
_cell.length_c   1.000
_cell.angle_alpha   90.00
_cell.angle_beta   90.00
_cell.angle_gamma   90.00
#
_symmetry.space_group_name_H-M   'P 1'
#
loop_
_entity.id
_entity.type
_entity.pdbx_description
1 polymer ?
#
loop_
_entity_poly.entity_id
_entity_poly.type
_entity_poly.pdbx_seq_one_letter_code
_entity_poly.pdbx_strand_id
1 'polypeptide(L)' 'MTIRFQADADLNHSIVVGVLRREPSIDFQTALVAKLEGLPDQEVLAIAAKQGRILISHNQRTMPLHFADFITT' A
#
# COMPACT_ATOMS: atom_id res chain seq x y z
N MET A 1 10.06 -15.90 -5.78
CA MET A 1 10.03 -14.73 -4.89
C MET A 1 8.67 -14.08 -5.07
N THR A 2 7.82 -14.06 -4.04
CA THR A 2 6.45 -13.54 -4.16
C THR A 2 6.47 -12.04 -3.89
N ILE A 3 6.00 -11.24 -4.84
CA ILE A 3 5.84 -9.80 -4.67
C ILE A 3 4.70 -9.57 -3.67
N ARG A 4 4.91 -8.69 -2.68
CA ARG A 4 3.94 -8.39 -1.62
C ARG A 4 3.46 -6.95 -1.75
N PHE A 5 2.17 -6.77 -1.97
CA PHE A 5 1.53 -5.46 -2.07
C PHE A 5 0.79 -5.10 -0.78
N GLN A 6 0.74 -3.80 -0.52
CA GLN A 6 -0.12 -3.17 0.47
C GLN A 6 -1.03 -2.19 -0.27
N ALA A 7 -2.35 -2.36 -0.16
CA ALA A 7 -3.29 -1.35 -0.62
C ALA A 7 -3.29 -0.17 0.36
N ASP A 8 -3.17 1.04 -0.15
CA ASP A 8 -3.51 2.24 0.60
C ASP A 8 -5.03 2.38 0.78
N ALA A 9 -5.47 3.20 1.73
CA ALA A 9 -6.89 3.40 2.04
C ALA A 9 -7.69 4.02 0.87
N ASP A 10 -7.01 4.79 0.02
CA ASP A 10 -7.60 5.42 -1.15
C ASP A 10 -7.65 4.51 -2.40
N LEU A 11 -7.03 3.32 -2.34
CA LEU A 11 -6.96 2.40 -3.47
C LEU A 11 -8.34 1.80 -3.75
N ASN A 12 -8.76 1.83 -5.02
CA ASN A 12 -10.03 1.21 -5.41
C ASN A 12 -9.97 -0.32 -5.19
N HIS A 13 -10.82 -0.82 -4.30
CA HIS A 13 -10.86 -2.24 -3.94
C HIS A 13 -11.08 -3.18 -5.15
N SER A 14 -11.74 -2.72 -6.22
CA SER A 14 -11.90 -3.51 -7.44
C SER A 14 -10.57 -3.87 -8.11
N ILE A 15 -9.51 -3.07 -7.93
CA ILE A 15 -8.17 -3.37 -8.42
C ILE A 15 -7.60 -4.57 -7.65
N VAL A 16 -7.69 -4.56 -6.32
CA VAL A 16 -7.24 -5.69 -5.47
C VAL A 16 -7.95 -6.98 -5.85
N VAL A 17 -9.28 -6.92 -5.97
CA VAL A 17 -10.10 -8.08 -6.37
C VAL A 17 -9.74 -8.55 -7.78
N GLY A 18 -9.56 -7.62 -8.72
CA GLY A 18 -9.19 -7.94 -10.10
C GLY A 18 -7.81 -8.60 -10.22
N VAL A 19 -6.82 -8.12 -9.46
CA VAL A 19 -5.48 -8.71 -9.40
C VAL A 19 -5.56 -10.12 -8.83
N LEU A 20 -6.17 -10.31 -7.65
CA LEU A 20 -6.26 -11.62 -7.00
C LEU A 20 -7.07 -12.64 -7.80
N ARG A 21 -8.04 -12.19 -8.61
CA ARG A 21 -8.78 -13.06 -9.55
C ARG A 21 -7.91 -13.55 -10.71
N ARG A 22 -7.01 -12.71 -11.21
CA ARG A 22 -6.15 -13.03 -12.38
C ARG A 22 -4.88 -13.76 -11.97
N GLU A 23 -4.31 -13.39 -10.83
CA GLU A 23 -3.08 -13.96 -10.29
C GLU A 23 -3.22 -14.16 -8.77
N PRO A 24 -3.79 -15.31 -8.34
CA PRO A 24 -4.04 -15.58 -6.93
C PRO A 24 -2.77 -15.79 -6.09
N SER A 25 -1.60 -15.98 -6.71
CA SER A 25 -0.35 -16.19 -5.97
C SER A 25 0.28 -14.90 -5.42
N ILE A 26 -0.20 -13.73 -5.86
CA ILE A 26 0.23 -12.43 -5.33
C ILE A 26 -0.28 -12.26 -3.90
N ASP A 27 0.62 -11.92 -2.98
CA ASP A 27 0.26 -11.48 -1.64
C ASP A 27 -0.18 -10.02 -1.70
N PHE A 28 -1.49 -9.78 -1.70
CA PHE A 28 -2.08 -8.44 -1.69
C PHE A 28 -2.84 -8.19 -0.39
N GLN A 29 -2.26 -7.38 0.50
CA GLN A 29 -2.91 -6.97 1.74
C GLN A 29 -3.79 -5.74 1.52
N THR A 30 -5.01 -5.76 2.05
CA THR A 30 -5.92 -4.60 1.99
C THR A 30 -5.58 -3.55 3.05
N ALA A 31 -6.01 -2.31 2.84
CA ALA A 31 -5.89 -1.24 3.84
C ALA A 31 -6.62 -1.57 5.15
N LEU A 32 -7.77 -2.26 5.06
CA LEU A 32 -8.52 -2.72 6.23
C LEU A 32 -7.72 -3.70 7.10
N VAL A 33 -7.10 -4.72 6.48
CA VAL A 33 -6.30 -5.72 7.20
C VAL A 33 -5.09 -5.06 7.86
N ALA A 34 -4.47 -4.09 7.20
CA ALA A 34 -3.34 -3.33 7.73
C ALA A 34 -3.73 -2.16 8.65
N LYS A 35 -5.04 -1.88 8.82
CA LYS A 35 -5.59 -0.79 9.63
C LYS A 35 -5.05 0.60 9.25
N LEU A 36 -4.99 0.89 7.95
CA LEU A 36 -4.41 2.14 7.43
C LEU A 36 -5.40 3.31 7.38
N GLU A 37 -6.69 3.05 7.55
CA GLU A 37 -7.72 4.08 7.46
C GLU A 37 -7.52 5.18 8.51
N GLY A 38 -7.46 6.44 8.06
CA GLY A 38 -7.26 7.61 8.91
C GLY A 38 -5.81 7.84 9.38
N LEU A 39 -4.86 6.99 9.00
CA LEU A 39 -3.46 7.20 9.32
C LEU A 39 -2.83 8.29 8.44
N PRO A 40 -1.86 9.07 8.96
CA PRO A 40 -1.03 9.94 8.16
C PRO A 40 -0.18 9.15 7.14
N ASP A 41 0.10 9.75 5.97
CA ASP A 41 0.90 9.14 4.89
C ASP A 41 2.24 8.56 5.40
N GLN A 42 2.92 9.24 6.35
CA GLN A 42 4.17 8.75 6.94
C GLN A 42 4.01 7.44 7.72
N GLU A 43 2.90 7.27 8.44
CA GLU A 43 2.62 6.03 9.18
C GLU A 43 2.23 4.90 8.24
N VAL A 44 1.46 5.19 7.19
CA VAL A 44 1.14 4.24 6.12
C VAL A 44 2.43 3.69 5.49
N LEU A 45 3.36 4.57 5.12
CA LEU A 45 4.68 4.20 4.59
C LEU A 45 5.50 3.37 5.57
N ALA A 46 5.53 3.76 6.85
CA ALA A 46 6.24 3.03 7.90
C ALA A 46 5.71 1.61 8.08
N ILE A 47 4.38 1.41 8.05
CA ILE A 47 3.75 0.09 8.17
C ILE A 47 4.08 -0.77 6.95
N ALA A 48 3.97 -0.24 5.73
CA ALA A 48 4.30 -0.96 4.52
C ALA A 48 5.79 -1.37 4.49
N ALA A 49 6.68 -0.44 4.83
CA ALA A 49 8.12 -0.67 4.90
C ALA A 49 8.50 -1.72 5.96
N LYS A 50 7.94 -1.62 7.17
CA LYS A 50 8.16 -2.59 8.27
C LYS A 50 7.78 -4.01 7.86
N GLN A 51 6.74 -4.15 7.03
CA GLN A 51 6.30 -5.45 6.53
C GLN A 51 7.03 -5.88 5.25
N GLY A 52 7.86 -5.02 4.66
CA GLY A 52 8.54 -5.26 3.39
C GLY A 52 7.55 -5.41 2.22
N ARG A 53 6.51 -4.58 2.19
CA ARG A 53 5.46 -4.54 1.18
C ARG A 53 5.59 -3.30 0.30
N ILE A 54 5.21 -3.43 -0.97
CA ILE A 54 5.10 -2.31 -1.91
C ILE A 54 3.73 -1.65 -1.71
N LEU A 55 3.70 -0.38 -1.31
CA LEU A 55 2.47 0.39 -1.17
C LEU A 55 1.90 0.75 -2.54
N ILE A 56 0.61 0.51 -2.74
CA ILE A 56 -0.15 0.85 -3.95
C ILE A 56 -1.24 1.86 -3.56
N SER A 57 -1.14 3.09 -4.07
CA SER A 57 -1.99 4.23 -3.70
C SER A 57 -2.51 4.95 -4.95
N HIS A 58 -3.68 5.57 -4.85
CA HIS A 58 -4.18 6.51 -5.87
C HIS A 58 -3.74 7.96 -5.62
N ASN A 59 -3.12 8.24 -4.47
CA ASN A 59 -2.77 9.57 -4.03
C ASN A 59 -1.53 10.07 -4.75
N GLN A 60 -1.73 10.56 -5.97
CA GLN A 60 -0.67 11.14 -6.79
C GLN A 60 -0.25 12.54 -6.31
N ARG A 61 -1.00 13.13 -5.37
CA ARG A 61 -0.82 14.53 -4.95
C ARG A 61 0.21 14.68 -3.84
N THR A 62 0.10 13.88 -2.77
CA THR A 62 0.96 14.02 -1.58
C THR A 62 1.88 12.83 -1.38
N MET A 63 1.48 11.62 -1.78
CA MET A 63 2.26 10.41 -1.52
C MET A 63 3.69 10.44 -2.11
N PRO A 64 3.94 10.97 -3.33
CA PRO A 64 5.32 11.05 -3.83
C PRO A 64 6.24 11.91 -2.97
N LEU A 65 5.73 13.03 -2.43
CA LEU A 65 6.49 13.91 -1.54
C LEU A 65 6.74 13.22 -0.20
N HIS A 66 5.69 12.67 0.42
CA HIS A 66 5.83 11.93 1.69
C HIS A 66 6.77 10.73 1.57
N PHE A 67 6.77 10.04 0.42
CA PHE A 67 7.72 8.96 0.16
C PHE A 67 9.15 9.47 0.03
N ALA A 68 9.37 10.58 -0.68
CA ALA A 68 10.69 11.20 -0.79
C ALA A 68 11.24 11.60 0.59
N ASP A 69 10.41 12.22 1.43
CA ASP A 69 10.78 12.55 2.81
C ASP A 69 11.08 11.29 3.62
N PHE A 70 10.22 10.26 3.52
CA PHE A 70 10.34 9.00 4.25
C PHE A 70 11.67 8.27 4.00
N ILE A 71 12.19 8.28 2.77
CA ILE A 71 13.45 7.58 2.43
C ILE A 71 14.72 8.36 2.76
N THR A 72 14.59 9.61 3.21
CA THR A 72 15.73 10.44 3.64
C THR A 72 16.01 10.36 5.13
N THR A 73 15.12 9.73 5.89
CA THR A 73 15.24 9.49 7.34
C THR A 73 15.87 8.14 7.61
#